data_AF-A0A5E4C5G3-F1
#
_entry.id   AF-A0A5E4C5G3-F1
#
_cell.length_a   1.000
_cell.length_b   1.000
_cell.length_c   1.000
_cell.angle_alpha   90.00
_cell.angle_beta   90.00
_cell.angle_gamma   90.00
#
_symmetry.space_group_name_H-M   'P 1'
#
loop_
_entity.id
_entity.type
_entity.pdbx_description
1 polymer ?
#
loop_
_entity_poly.entity_id
_entity_poly.type
_entity_poly.pdbx_seq_one_letter_code
_entity_poly.pdbx_strand_id
1 'polypeptide(L)'
;MEFITSLLDALTTDMVQAINSAAPTGGGRFSEPDPSHTLEERVVHWYFSQLDSNSSNDINKREMKPFKRYVKKKAKPKKCARRFTDYCDLNKDKVISLPELKGCLGVSKEGRLV
;
A
#
# COMPACT_ATOMS: atom_id res chain seq x y z
N MET A 1 15.41 9.63 -2.98
CA MET A 1 14.02 9.25 -2.63
C MET A 1 13.41 8.22 -3.59
N GLU A 2 14.19 7.72 -4.57
CA GLU A 2 13.75 6.81 -5.64
C GLU A 2 13.05 5.50 -5.23
N PHE A 3 13.24 4.99 -4.00
CA PHE A 3 12.65 3.72 -3.60
C PHE A 3 11.13 3.80 -3.42
N ILE A 4 10.66 4.84 -2.73
CA ILE A 4 9.24 5.01 -2.39
C ILE A 4 8.45 5.39 -3.64
N THR A 5 8.98 6.32 -4.44
CA THR A 5 8.37 6.73 -5.71
C THR A 5 8.28 5.56 -6.69
N SER A 6 9.35 4.77 -6.86
CA SER A 6 9.33 3.56 -7.70
C SER A 6 8.31 2.52 -7.23
N LEU A 7 8.10 2.39 -5.91
CA LEU A 7 7.09 1.49 -5.36
C LEU A 7 5.67 2.00 -5.63
N LEU A 8 5.41 3.30 -5.46
CA LEU A 8 4.13 3.92 -5.78
C LEU A 8 3.79 3.84 -7.27
N ASP A 9 4.77 4.07 -8.16
CA ASP A 9 4.58 3.93 -9.61
C ASP A 9 4.22 2.49 -9.99
N ALA A 10 4.88 1.51 -9.36
CA ALA A 10 4.58 0.10 -9.57
C ALA A 10 3.17 -0.27 -9.09
N LEU A 11 2.75 0.26 -7.93
CA LEU A 11 1.40 0.08 -7.40
C LEU A 11 0.35 0.70 -8.31
N THR A 12 0.61 1.92 -8.79
CA THR A 12 -0.28 2.64 -9.72
C THR A 12 -0.45 1.86 -11.02
N THR A 13 0.66 1.35 -11.56
CA THR A 13 0.64 0.51 -12.77
C THR A 13 -0.18 -0.75 -12.55
N ASP A 14 0.01 -1.46 -11.43
CA ASP A 14 -0.72 -2.69 -11.14
C ASP A 14 -2.22 -2.42 -10.93
N MET A 15 -2.60 -1.30 -10.29
CA MET A 15 -3.99 -0.88 -10.14
C MET A 15 -4.65 -0.60 -11.50
N VAL A 16 -3.99 0.20 -12.35
CA VAL A 16 -4.49 0.52 -13.70
C VAL A 16 -4.62 -0.75 -14.54
N GLN A 17 -3.67 -1.67 -14.45
CA GLN A 17 -3.75 -2.97 -15.13
C GLN A 17 -4.92 -3.81 -14.63
N ALA A 18 -5.15 -3.85 -13.31
CA ALA A 18 -6.28 -4.57 -12.73
C ALA A 18 -7.63 -4.00 -13.20
N ILE A 19 -7.76 -2.68 -13.27
CA ILE A 19 -8.98 -2.00 -13.76
C ILE A 19 -9.23 -2.31 -15.23
N ASN A 20 -8.20 -2.27 -16.08
CA ASN A 20 -8.36 -2.55 -17.50
C ASN A 20 -8.59 -4.05 -17.80
N SER A 21 -8.19 -4.95 -16.89
CA SER A 21 -8.31 -6.40 -17.06
C SER A 21 -9.61 -6.97 -16.48
N ALA A 22 -10.19 -6.33 -15.46
CA ALA A 22 -11.50 -6.67 -14.96
C ALA A 22 -12.56 -6.06 -15.88
N ALA A 23 -13.33 -6.89 -16.59
CA ALA A 23 -14.57 -6.43 -17.22
C ALA A 23 -15.45 -5.72 -16.18
N PRO A 24 -16.29 -4.73 -16.55
CA PRO A 24 -17.08 -3.94 -15.62
C PRO A 24 -18.26 -4.75 -15.08
N THR A 25 -18.00 -5.80 -14.33
CA THR A 25 -18.98 -6.47 -13.49
C THR A 25 -18.69 -6.07 -12.06
N GLY A 26 -19.53 -5.16 -11.56
CA GLY A 26 -19.51 -4.67 -10.20
C GLY A 26 -19.38 -5.82 -9.18
N GLY A 27 -18.37 -5.71 -8.32
CA GLY A 27 -18.02 -6.82 -7.43
C GLY A 27 -16.87 -6.48 -6.50
N GLY A 28 -16.98 -5.34 -5.82
CA GLY A 28 -16.02 -4.89 -4.83
C GLY A 28 -16.28 -3.41 -4.65
N ARG A 29 -16.94 -3.03 -3.56
CA ARG A 29 -17.17 -1.63 -3.23
C ARG A 29 -15.79 -0.98 -3.16
N PHE A 30 -15.36 -0.32 -4.23
CA PHE A 30 -14.51 0.85 -4.10
C PHE A 30 -15.32 1.73 -3.15
N SER A 31 -14.93 1.78 -1.87
CA SER A 31 -15.43 2.82 -0.98
C SER A 31 -15.29 4.10 -1.76
N GLU A 32 -16.43 4.74 -2.06
CA GLU A 32 -16.50 5.87 -2.97
C GLU A 32 -15.36 6.82 -2.60
N PRO A 33 -14.31 6.91 -3.42
CA PRO A 33 -13.12 7.62 -3.02
C PRO A 33 -13.55 9.06 -2.91
N ASP A 34 -13.48 9.61 -1.69
CA ASP A 34 -13.79 11.02 -1.47
C ASP A 34 -13.08 11.85 -2.56
N PRO A 35 -13.79 12.72 -3.29
CA PRO A 35 -13.26 13.42 -4.45
C PRO A 35 -12.05 14.32 -4.12
N SER A 36 -11.72 14.48 -2.82
CA SER A 36 -10.53 15.15 -2.31
C SER A 36 -9.27 14.28 -2.32
N HIS A 37 -9.36 12.95 -2.46
CA HIS A 37 -8.21 12.06 -2.36
C HIS A 37 -7.39 12.02 -3.65
N THR A 38 -6.06 12.10 -3.51
CA THR A 38 -5.13 12.06 -4.64
C THR A 38 -5.12 10.67 -5.31
N LEU A 39 -4.52 10.57 -6.50
CA LEU A 39 -4.32 9.28 -7.16
C LEU A 39 -3.51 8.33 -6.26
N GLU A 40 -2.49 8.86 -5.56
CA GLU A 40 -1.66 8.04 -4.69
C GLU A 40 -2.47 7.46 -3.52
N GLU A 41 -3.39 8.23 -2.92
CA GLU A 41 -4.27 7.74 -1.84
C GLU A 41 -5.18 6.61 -2.29
N ARG A 42 -5.75 6.71 -3.50
CA ARG A 42 -6.57 5.64 -4.09
C ARG A 42 -5.76 4.38 -4.35
N VAL A 43 -4.55 4.52 -4.87
CA VAL A 43 -3.65 3.40 -5.15
C VAL A 43 -3.26 2.66 -3.87
N VAL A 44 -2.91 3.41 -2.82
CA VAL A 44 -2.57 2.83 -1.52
C VAL A 44 -3.76 2.12 -0.90
N HIS A 45 -4.95 2.73 -0.94
CA HIS A 45 -6.17 2.12 -0.42
C HIS A 45 -6.55 0.84 -1.17
N TRP A 46 -6.49 0.85 -2.51
CA TRP A 46 -6.72 -0.33 -3.33
C TRP A 46 -5.76 -1.47 -2.97
N TYR A 47 -4.47 -1.15 -2.86
CA TYR A 47 -3.47 -2.16 -2.54
C TYR A 47 -3.60 -2.69 -1.10
N PHE A 48 -3.94 -1.81 -0.15
CA PHE A 48 -4.23 -2.20 1.23
C PHE A 48 -5.39 -3.20 1.29
N SER A 49 -6.49 -2.94 0.57
CA SER A 49 -7.64 -3.85 0.48
C SER A 49 -7.30 -5.19 -0.16
N GLN A 50 -6.26 -5.28 -1.00
CA GLN A 50 -5.79 -6.55 -1.56
C GLN A 50 -4.94 -7.35 -0.57
N LEU A 51 -4.32 -6.67 0.40
CA LEU A 51 -3.51 -7.30 1.44
C LEU A 51 -4.36 -7.73 2.64
N ASP A 52 -5.28 -6.88 3.09
CA ASP A 52 -6.19 -7.10 4.21
C ASP A 52 -7.29 -8.09 3.82
N SER A 53 -6.94 -9.37 3.83
CA SER A 53 -7.81 -10.47 3.42
C SER A 53 -8.80 -10.84 4.53
N ASN A 54 -8.50 -10.47 5.77
CA ASN A 54 -9.36 -10.71 6.93
C ASN A 54 -10.21 -9.48 7.32
N SER A 55 -10.16 -8.39 6.55
CA SER A 55 -10.91 -7.15 6.81
C SER A 55 -10.67 -6.57 8.22
N SER A 56 -9.45 -6.75 8.73
CA SER A 56 -9.04 -6.27 10.05
C SER A 56 -8.71 -4.78 10.06
N ASN A 57 -8.57 -4.15 8.88
CA ASN A 57 -8.06 -2.81 8.70
C ASN A 57 -6.60 -2.63 9.15
N ASP A 58 -5.85 -3.75 9.24
CA ASP A 58 -4.42 -3.79 9.48
C ASP A 58 -3.75 -4.91 8.67
N ILE A 59 -2.50 -4.71 8.26
CA ILE A 59 -1.69 -5.75 7.61
C ILE A 59 -0.99 -6.52 8.73
N ASN A 60 -1.59 -7.63 9.13
CA ASN A 60 -1.04 -8.45 10.20
C ASN A 60 0.14 -9.30 9.72
N LYS A 61 0.75 -10.07 10.65
CA LYS A 61 1.90 -10.93 10.37
C LYS A 61 1.70 -11.93 9.21
N ARG A 62 0.48 -12.40 8.96
CA ARG A 62 0.19 -13.34 7.86
C ARG A 62 0.22 -12.63 6.50
N GLU A 63 -0.32 -11.42 6.45
CA GLU A 63 -0.41 -10.56 5.24
C GLU A 63 0.89 -9.78 4.98
N MET A 64 1.73 -9.65 6.01
CA MET A 64 3.08 -9.10 5.90
C MET A 64 3.96 -9.90 4.91
N LYS A 65 3.72 -11.20 4.77
CA LYS A 65 4.50 -12.08 3.89
C LYS A 65 4.28 -11.75 2.40
N PRO A 66 3.05 -11.70 1.86
CA PRO A 66 2.82 -11.24 0.49
C PRO A 66 3.27 -9.79 0.28
N PHE A 67 3.06 -8.90 1.26
CA PHE A 67 3.55 -7.52 1.18
C PHE A 67 5.07 -7.43 1.00
N LYS A 68 5.85 -8.09 1.87
CA LYS A 68 7.32 -8.16 1.77
C LYS A 68 7.80 -8.73 0.44
N ARG A 69 7.08 -9.72 -0.10
CA ARG A 69 7.41 -10.33 -1.40
C ARG A 69 7.18 -9.33 -2.54
N TYR A 70 6.06 -8.61 -2.51
CA TYR A 70 5.73 -7.60 -3.51
C TYR A 70 6.78 -6.48 -3.54
N VAL A 71 7.05 -5.87 -2.40
CA VAL A 71 8.03 -4.77 -2.28
C VAL A 71 9.42 -5.22 -2.75
N LYS A 72 9.87 -6.42 -2.39
CA LYS A 72 11.15 -6.97 -2.88
C LYS A 72 11.20 -7.21 -4.39
N LYS A 73 10.05 -7.48 -5.01
CA LYS A 73 9.95 -7.75 -6.46
C LYS A 73 9.91 -6.45 -7.25
N LYS A 74 9.14 -5.47 -6.78
CA LYS A 74 8.82 -4.24 -7.50
C LYS A 74 9.75 -3.07 -7.17
N ALA A 75 10.26 -2.99 -5.94
CA ALA A 75 11.13 -1.91 -5.50
C ALA A 75 12.58 -2.36 -5.29
N LYS A 76 13.51 -1.58 -5.83
CA LYS A 76 14.96 -1.73 -5.62
C LYS A 76 15.50 -0.44 -4.99
N PRO A 77 16.51 -0.53 -4.10
CA PRO A 77 17.34 -1.70 -3.79
C PRO A 77 16.74 -2.68 -2.77
N LYS A 78 17.16 -3.95 -2.82
CA LYS A 78 16.72 -5.03 -1.90
C LYS A 78 16.99 -4.72 -0.42
N LYS A 79 17.98 -3.86 -0.12
CA LYS A 79 18.31 -3.44 1.24
C LYS A 79 17.15 -2.62 1.85
N CYS A 80 16.61 -1.65 1.12
CA CYS A 80 15.43 -0.87 1.52
C CYS A 80 14.20 -1.77 1.64
N ALA A 81 13.96 -2.64 0.65
CA ALA A 81 12.83 -3.57 0.69
C ALA A 81 12.83 -4.53 1.89
N ARG A 82 13.99 -4.86 2.47
CA ARG A 82 14.08 -5.67 3.69
C ARG A 82 13.64 -4.93 4.94
N ARG A 83 13.90 -3.62 5.00
CA ARG A 83 13.59 -2.75 6.14
C ARG A 83 12.28 -1.99 5.97
N PHE A 84 11.67 -2.04 4.79
CA PHE A 84 10.53 -1.20 4.46
C PHE A 84 9.32 -1.41 5.39
N THR A 85 9.01 -2.66 5.73
CA THR A 85 7.92 -2.93 6.68
C THR A 85 8.22 -2.38 8.08
N ASP A 86 9.48 -2.48 8.51
CA ASP A 86 9.92 -1.96 9.81
C ASP A 86 9.95 -0.41 9.81
N TYR A 87 10.04 0.20 8.62
CA TYR A 87 9.96 1.64 8.42
C TYR A 87 8.50 2.13 8.39
N CYS A 88 7.57 1.32 7.88
CA CYS A 88 6.15 1.62 7.91
C CYS A 88 5.52 1.41 9.30
N ASP A 89 6.00 0.44 10.06
CA ASP A 89 5.55 0.12 11.43
C ASP A 89 6.13 1.15 12.42
N LEU A 90 5.45 2.29 12.59
CA LEU A 90 5.92 3.43 13.39
C LEU A 90 5.76 3.16 14.89
N ASN A 91 4.65 2.53 15.26
CA ASN A 91 4.33 2.20 16.65
C ASN A 91 4.98 0.88 17.12
N LYS A 92 5.61 0.12 16.21
CA LYS A 92 6.34 -1.14 16.46
C LYS A 92 5.45 -2.27 16.98
N ASP A 93 4.18 -2.26 16.63
CA ASP A 93 3.21 -3.30 17.02
C ASP A 93 3.26 -4.54 16.11
N LYS A 94 4.11 -4.51 15.06
CA LYS A 94 4.30 -5.56 14.05
C LYS A 94 3.11 -5.76 13.12
N VAL A 95 2.17 -4.83 13.10
CA VAL A 95 1.16 -4.68 12.05
C VAL A 95 1.42 -3.39 11.29
N ILE A 96 0.75 -3.20 10.15
CA ILE A 96 0.81 -1.93 9.43
C ILE A 96 -0.63 -1.50 9.18
N SER A 97 -1.01 -0.40 9.79
CA SER A 97 -2.31 0.23 9.57
C SER A 97 -2.35 1.01 8.25
N LEU A 98 -3.55 1.30 7.74
CA LEU A 98 -3.72 2.15 6.55
C LEU A 98 -3.00 3.52 6.67
N PRO A 99 -3.11 4.29 7.78
CA PRO A 99 -2.41 5.56 7.91
C PRO A 99 -0.88 5.40 7.92
N GLU A 100 -0.34 4.34 8.52
CA GLU A 100 1.08 4.02 8.48
C GLU A 100 1.56 3.70 7.07
N LEU A 101 0.80 2.91 6.32
CA LEU A 101 1.13 2.61 4.92
C LEU A 101 1.12 3.88 4.06
N LYS A 102 0.12 4.75 4.24
CA LYS A 102 0.05 6.06 3.56
C LYS A 102 1.23 6.95 3.94
N GLY A 103 1.60 7.01 5.22
CA GLY A 103 2.73 7.80 5.71
C GLY A 103 4.07 7.31 5.15
N CYS A 104 4.30 5.99 5.17
CA CYS A 104 5.56 5.42 4.73
C CYS A 104 5.74 5.44 3.21
N LEU A 105 4.65 5.46 2.45
CA LEU A 105 4.66 5.74 1.01
C LEU A 105 4.68 7.23 0.68
N GLY A 106 4.60 8.12 1.69
CA GLY A 106 4.65 9.57 1.50
C GLY A 106 3.38 10.19 0.94
N VAL A 107 2.26 9.46 1.01
CA VAL A 107 0.96 9.82 0.43
C VAL A 107 0.13 10.71 1.36
N SER A 108 0.27 10.55 2.67
CA SER A 108 -0.37 11.45 3.65
C SER A 108 0.64 11.94 4.69
N LYS A 109 0.48 13.19 5.14
CA LYS A 109 1.33 13.80 6.17
C LYS A 109 1.05 13.26 7.58
N GLU A 110 -0.07 12.58 7.81
CA GLU A 110 -0.48 12.04 9.12
C GLU A 110 0.51 10.99 9.67
N GLY A 111 1.17 10.23 8.80
CA GLY A 111 2.21 9.26 9.21
C GLY A 111 3.64 9.82 9.15
N ARG A 112 3.79 11.13 8.93
CA ARG A 112 5.08 11.83 9.00
C ARG A 112 5.09 12.62 10.31
N LEU A 113 4.98 11.93 11.45
CA LEU A 113 5.24 12.56 12.74
C LEU A 113 6.67 13.10 12.71
N VAL A 114 6.73 14.41 12.95
CA VAL A 114 7.90 15.30 12.87
C VAL A 114 9.04 14.80 13.75
#